data_AF-X6NZE4-F1
#
_entry.id   AF-X6NZE4-F1
#
_cell.length_a   1.000
_cell.length_b   1.000
_cell.length_c   1.000
_cell.angle_alpha   90.00
_cell.angle_beta   90.00
_cell.angle_gamma   90.00
#
_symmetry.space_group_name_H-M   'P 1'
#
loop_
_entity.id
_entity.type
_entity.pdbx_description
1 polymer ?
#
loop_
_entity_poly.entity_id
_entity_poly.type
_entity_poly.pdbx_seq_one_letter_code
_entity_poly.pdbx_strand_id
1 'polypeptide(L)'
;MNGIIVFKKYGKCPIQQYDHCEFVKSKSSRQEVLGLLVTCHRQYDLKQRQLREWIKSREKEECENECNYKGKRSEMKDHLDNSYRLISTQKIMLLIKNLQSQLQAEKLQTRNIKKKKKEELRKMYLKSNAKIEKLKESDNKKI
;
A
#
# COMPACT_ATOMS: atom_id res chain seq x y z
N MET A 1 -28.37 20.80 31.29
CA MET A 1 -28.00 21.12 29.91
C MET A 1 -26.64 20.49 29.62
N ASN A 2 -26.56 19.54 28.70
CA ASN A 2 -25.29 18.90 28.32
C ASN A 2 -24.59 19.80 27.28
N GLY A 3 -23.75 20.72 27.75
CA GLY A 3 -22.98 21.60 26.88
C GLY A 3 -21.88 20.84 26.13
N ILE A 4 -21.75 21.07 24.83
CA ILE A 4 -20.64 20.55 24.03
C ILE A 4 -19.45 21.49 24.19
N ILE A 5 -18.35 21.00 24.74
CA ILE A 5 -17.12 21.79 24.89
C ILE A 5 -16.38 21.81 23.55
N VAL A 6 -16.27 23.00 22.93
CA VAL A 6 -15.62 23.18 21.64
C VAL A 6 -14.37 24.06 21.76
N PHE A 7 -13.25 23.59 21.22
CA PHE A 7 -11.99 24.32 21.23
C PHE A 7 -11.78 25.08 19.93
N LYS A 8 -11.45 26.37 20.07
CA LYS A 8 -11.22 27.31 18.97
C LYS A 8 -10.09 26.84 18.04
N LYS A 9 -10.34 26.82 16.73
CA LYS A 9 -9.30 26.71 15.70
C LYS A 9 -9.37 27.96 14.82
N TYR A 10 -8.29 28.76 14.77
CA TYR A 10 -8.20 29.98 13.95
C TYR A 10 -9.38 30.96 14.04
N GLY A 11 -9.91 31.24 15.24
CA GLY A 11 -11.02 32.20 15.33
C GLY A 11 -12.41 31.56 15.40
N LYS A 12 -12.58 30.34 14.89
CA LYS A 12 -13.91 29.76 14.61
C LYS A 12 -14.18 28.47 15.41
N CYS A 13 -15.47 28.19 15.63
CA CYS A 13 -15.94 26.88 16.07
C CYS A 13 -15.70 25.86 14.93
N PRO A 14 -15.02 24.72 15.17
CA PRO A 14 -14.72 23.74 14.12
C PRO A 14 -15.94 22.96 13.61
N ILE A 15 -17.08 23.01 14.32
CA ILE A 15 -18.28 22.25 13.98
C ILE A 15 -19.24 23.15 13.19
N GLN A 16 -19.63 24.31 13.74
CA GLN A 16 -20.36 25.39 13.06
C GLN A 16 -20.44 26.61 13.99
N GLN A 17 -20.60 27.83 13.46
CA GLN A 17 -20.99 28.97 14.30
C GLN A 17 -22.46 28.81 14.69
N TYR A 18 -22.72 28.63 15.99
CA TYR A 18 -24.06 28.63 16.57
C TYR A 18 -24.17 29.83 17.52
N ASP A 19 -25.35 30.45 17.56
CA ASP A 19 -25.62 31.66 18.35
C ASP A 19 -25.43 31.46 19.86
N HIS A 20 -25.41 30.21 20.32
CA HIS A 20 -25.23 29.81 21.74
C HIS A 20 -23.93 29.06 22.01
N CYS A 21 -22.92 29.19 21.15
CA CYS A 21 -21.61 28.59 21.39
C CYS A 21 -20.77 29.45 22.34
N GLU A 22 -20.75 29.10 23.62
CA GLU A 22 -19.89 29.75 24.61
C GLU A 22 -18.48 29.16 24.59
N PHE A 23 -17.48 30.01 24.33
CA PHE A 23 -16.08 29.59 24.35
C PHE A 23 -15.49 29.72 25.74
N VAL A 24 -15.19 28.58 26.35
CA VAL A 24 -14.49 28.54 27.64
C VAL A 24 -12.99 28.86 27.43
N LYS A 25 -12.52 29.94 28.04
CA LYS A 25 -11.09 30.38 28.01
C LYS A 25 -10.24 29.78 29.13
N SER A 26 -10.81 28.98 30.05
CA SER A 26 -10.07 28.44 31.18
C SER A 26 -8.91 27.53 30.71
N LYS A 27 -7.73 27.78 31.28
CA LYS A 27 -6.53 26.97 31.02
C LYS A 27 -6.68 25.56 31.61
N SER A 28 -7.29 25.45 32.79
CA SER A 28 -7.55 24.18 33.48
C SER A 28 -8.45 23.25 32.67
N SER A 29 -9.61 23.71 32.22
CA SER A 29 -10.53 22.86 31.45
C SER A 29 -9.94 22.45 30.09
N ARG A 30 -9.06 23.27 29.50
CA ARG A 30 -8.28 22.87 28.32
C ARG A 30 -7.30 21.73 28.64
N GLN A 31 -6.57 21.84 29.75
CA GLN A 31 -5.63 20.81 30.18
C GLN A 31 -6.34 19.50 30.53
N GLU A 32 -7.48 19.58 31.21
CA GLU A 32 -8.34 18.43 31.50
C GLU A 32 -8.79 17.72 30.22
N VAL A 33 -9.28 18.46 29.22
CA VAL A 33 -9.70 17.87 27.94
C VAL A 33 -8.52 17.27 27.16
N LEU A 34 -7.35 17.90 27.19
CA LEU A 34 -6.13 17.34 26.59
C LEU A 34 -5.67 16.06 27.29
N GLY A 35 -5.92 15.94 28.60
CA GLY A 35 -5.62 14.78 29.42
C GLY A 35 -6.62 13.62 29.31
N LEU A 36 -7.77 13.82 28.63
CA LEU A 36 -8.75 12.76 28.45
C LEU A 36 -8.15 11.57 27.70
N LEU A 37 -8.41 10.38 28.23
CA LEU A 37 -8.08 9.13 27.54
C LEU A 37 -9.09 8.90 26.42
N VAL A 38 -8.57 8.72 25.21
CA VAL A 38 -9.37 8.52 24.00
C VAL A 38 -8.88 7.29 23.24
N THR A 39 -9.78 6.68 22.49
CA THR A 39 -9.44 5.70 21.45
C THR A 39 -9.15 6.42 20.15
N CYS A 40 -8.33 5.80 19.30
CA CYS A 40 -8.04 6.36 17.98
C CYS A 40 -9.27 6.27 17.06
N HIS A 41 -9.51 7.33 16.28
CA HIS A 41 -10.65 7.37 15.36
C HIS A 41 -10.65 6.18 14.39
N ARG A 42 -9.47 5.70 13.98
CA ARG A 42 -9.35 4.55 13.07
C ARG A 42 -9.91 3.27 13.69
N GLN A 43 -9.76 3.11 15.00
CA GLN A 43 -10.33 1.99 15.75
C GLN A 43 -11.83 2.08 15.84
N TYR A 44 -12.34 3.31 16.06
CA TYR A 44 -13.78 3.54 16.12
C TYR A 44 -14.42 3.22 14.77
N ASP A 45 -13.84 3.73 13.68
CA ASP A 45 -14.33 3.47 12.32
C ASP A 45 -14.29 1.98 11.97
N LEU A 46 -13.20 1.28 12.35
CA LEU A 46 -13.06 -0.16 12.15
C LEU A 46 -14.15 -0.94 12.88
N LYS A 47 -14.36 -0.67 14.18
CA LYS A 47 -15.43 -1.31 14.96
C LYS A 47 -16.81 -1.03 14.39
N GLN A 48 -17.04 0.17 13.87
CA GLN A 48 -18.30 0.52 13.23
C GLN A 48 -18.51 -0.22 11.89
N ARG A 49 -17.44 -0.42 11.10
CA ARG A 49 -17.51 -1.27 9.90
C ARG A 49 -17.80 -2.72 10.26
N GLN A 50 -17.04 -3.28 11.19
CA GLN A 50 -17.26 -4.64 11.69
C GLN A 50 -18.68 -4.84 12.21
N LEU A 51 -19.23 -3.88 12.96
CA LEU A 51 -20.61 -3.95 13.45
C LEU A 51 -21.62 -3.95 12.29
N ARG A 52 -21.40 -3.15 11.25
CA ARG A 52 -22.26 -3.11 10.05
C ARG A 52 -22.12 -4.38 9.19
N GLU A 53 -20.93 -4.95 9.09
CA GLU A 53 -20.62 -6.17 8.33
C GLU A 53 -21.09 -7.43 9.05
N TRP A 54 -21.03 -7.45 10.38
CA TRP A 54 -21.64 -8.49 11.22
C TRP A 54 -23.13 -8.67 10.92
N ILE A 55 -23.82 -7.57 10.60
CA ILE A 55 -25.24 -7.57 10.21
C ILE A 55 -25.45 -8.08 8.76
N LYS A 56 -24.40 -8.13 7.91
CA LYS A 56 -24.53 -8.36 6.45
C LYS A 56 -23.86 -9.63 5.88
N SER A 57 -23.16 -10.44 6.67
CA SER A 57 -22.53 -11.73 6.30
C SER A 57 -21.03 -11.69 5.92
N ARG A 58 -20.28 -12.52 6.66
CA ARG A 58 -19.21 -13.49 6.32
C ARG A 58 -18.33 -13.32 5.07
N GLU A 59 -17.78 -12.14 4.80
CA GLU A 59 -16.52 -12.03 4.04
C GLU A 59 -15.50 -11.28 4.88
N LYS A 60 -14.58 -12.05 5.49
CA LYS A 60 -13.46 -11.51 6.26
C LYS A 60 -12.45 -10.93 5.28
N GLU A 61 -12.57 -9.64 5.02
CA GLU A 61 -11.43 -8.87 4.54
C GLU A 61 -10.48 -8.68 5.74
N GLU A 62 -9.29 -9.26 5.66
CA GLU A 62 -8.26 -9.12 6.69
C GLU A 62 -7.88 -7.63 6.80
N CYS A 63 -8.48 -6.94 7.76
CA CYS A 63 -8.14 -5.56 8.04
C CYS A 63 -6.77 -5.53 8.74
N GLU A 64 -5.69 -5.55 7.96
CA GLU A 64 -4.28 -5.57 8.40
C GLU A 64 -3.82 -4.35 9.22
N ASN A 65 -4.72 -3.49 9.71
CA ASN A 65 -4.36 -2.30 10.45
C ASN A 65 -5.22 -2.14 11.71
N GLU A 66 -5.16 -3.14 12.59
CA GLU A 66 -5.80 -3.07 13.90
C GLU A 66 -5.00 -2.11 14.80
N CYS A 67 -5.36 -0.83 14.73
CA CYS A 67 -4.89 0.15 15.68
C CYS A 67 -5.41 -0.25 17.08
N ASN A 68 -4.54 -0.24 18.10
CA ASN A 68 -4.90 -0.56 19.49
C ASN A 68 -4.62 0.60 20.47
N TYR A 69 -4.55 1.82 19.94
CA TYR A 69 -4.16 3.00 20.71
C TYR A 69 -5.19 3.40 21.77
N LYS A 70 -4.72 3.58 23.01
CA LYS A 70 -5.47 4.19 24.10
C LYS A 70 -4.51 5.11 24.84
N GLY A 71 -4.74 6.41 24.76
CA GLY A 71 -3.81 7.41 25.30
C GLY A 71 -4.46 8.78 25.42
N LYS A 72 -3.68 9.79 25.80
CA LYS A 72 -4.24 11.14 26.00
C LYS A 72 -4.62 11.77 24.67
N ARG A 73 -5.62 12.65 24.70
CA ARG A 73 -6.03 13.43 23.52
C ARG A 73 -4.87 14.29 22.98
N SER A 74 -4.01 14.81 23.85
CA SER A 74 -2.81 15.57 23.45
C SER A 74 -1.84 14.75 22.60
N GLU A 75 -1.70 13.45 22.87
CA GLU A 75 -0.77 12.53 22.21
C GLU A 75 -1.34 11.95 20.89
N MET A 76 -2.64 12.17 20.63
CA MET A 76 -3.33 11.63 19.45
C MET A 76 -2.69 12.09 18.13
N LYS A 77 -2.18 13.32 18.07
CA LYS A 77 -1.52 13.82 16.86
C LYS A 77 -0.28 12.98 16.54
N ASP A 78 0.60 12.80 17.52
CA ASP A 78 1.84 12.04 17.36
C ASP A 78 1.55 10.57 17.04
N HIS A 79 0.52 10.00 17.68
CA HIS A 79 0.04 8.66 17.33
C HIS A 79 -0.36 8.55 15.85
N LEU A 80 -1.15 9.50 15.35
CA LEU A 80 -1.63 9.48 13.97
C LEU A 80 -0.49 9.66 12.96
N ASP A 81 0.44 10.57 13.24
CA ASP A 81 1.61 10.85 12.39
C ASP A 81 2.54 9.61 12.33
N ASN A 82 2.82 8.98 13.47
CA ASN A 82 3.64 7.77 13.53
C ASN A 82 2.96 6.56 12.87
N SER A 83 1.66 6.40 13.11
CA SER A 83 0.88 5.31 12.49
C SER A 83 0.80 5.48 10.97
N TYR A 84 0.72 6.71 10.46
CA TYR A 84 0.75 6.98 9.03
C TYR A 84 2.09 6.55 8.39
N ARG A 85 3.21 6.83 9.07
CA ARG A 85 4.55 6.39 8.62
C ARG A 85 4.66 4.86 8.56
N LEU A 86 4.13 4.16 9.57
CA LEU A 86 4.10 2.69 9.62
C LEU A 86 3.30 2.09 8.46
N ILE A 87 2.08 2.55 8.23
CA ILE A 87 1.22 2.08 7.13
C ILE A 87 1.87 2.35 5.77
N SER A 88 2.46 3.54 5.59
CA SER A 88 3.18 3.90 4.37
C SER A 88 4.33 2.94 4.11
N THR A 89 5.12 2.61 5.15
CA THR A 89 6.27 1.70 5.04
C THR A 89 5.85 0.28 4.68
N GLN A 90 4.78 -0.24 5.29
CA GLN A 90 4.25 -1.58 4.97
C GLN A 90 3.76 -1.67 3.52
N LYS A 91 3.02 -0.66 3.04
CA LYS A 91 2.58 -0.60 1.64
C LYS A 91 3.75 -0.57 0.66
N ILE A 92 4.77 0.24 0.96
CA ILE A 92 6.00 0.30 0.15
C ILE A 92 6.69 -1.07 0.13
N MET A 93 6.77 -1.75 1.26
CA MET A 93 7.38 -3.08 1.36
C MET A 93 6.63 -4.13 0.53
N LEU A 94 5.30 -4.12 0.55
CA LEU A 94 4.46 -4.99 -0.28
C LEU A 94 4.67 -4.73 -1.78
N LEU A 95 4.72 -3.46 -2.18
CA LEU A 95 4.99 -3.08 -3.56
C LEU A 95 6.39 -3.55 -4.01
N ILE A 96 7.40 -3.37 -3.17
CA ILE A 96 8.77 -3.83 -3.45
C ILE A 96 8.80 -5.35 -3.64
N LYS A 97 8.15 -6.13 -2.76
CA LYS A 97 8.08 -7.59 -2.89
C LYS A 97 7.42 -8.02 -4.20
N ASN A 98 6.32 -7.36 -4.58
CA ASN A 98 5.62 -7.65 -5.83
C ASN A 98 6.52 -7.34 -7.05
N LEU A 99 7.15 -6.17 -7.07
CA LEU A 99 8.06 -5.76 -8.14
C LEU A 99 9.27 -6.70 -8.25
N GLN A 100 9.82 -7.15 -7.12
CA GLN A 100 10.92 -8.12 -7.12
C GLN A 100 10.50 -9.45 -7.76
N SER A 101 9.31 -9.96 -7.44
CA SER A 101 8.78 -11.19 -8.04
C SER A 101 8.58 -11.05 -9.55
N GLN A 102 8.01 -9.93 -10.00
CA GLN A 102 7.84 -9.64 -11.43
C GLN A 102 9.19 -9.57 -12.16
N LEU A 103 10.15 -8.86 -11.58
CA LEU A 103 11.49 -8.75 -12.15
C LEU A 103 12.20 -10.10 -12.27
N GLN A 104 12.02 -11.00 -11.31
CA GLN A 104 12.59 -12.36 -11.39
C GLN A 104 11.93 -13.18 -12.51
N ALA A 105 10.61 -13.08 -12.67
CA ALA A 105 9.89 -13.73 -13.75
C ALA A 105 10.34 -13.22 -15.12
N GLU A 106 10.46 -11.91 -15.30
CA GLU A 106 10.93 -11.30 -16.54
C GLU A 106 12.38 -11.70 -16.88
N LYS A 107 13.26 -11.76 -15.88
CA LYS A 107 14.65 -12.23 -16.05
C LYS A 107 14.68 -13.67 -16.54
N LEU A 108 13.85 -14.55 -15.98
CA LEU A 108 13.77 -15.95 -16.40
C LEU A 108 13.24 -16.07 -17.84
N GLN A 109 12.17 -15.33 -18.17
CA GLN A 109 11.63 -15.30 -19.53
C GLN A 109 12.68 -14.81 -20.55
N THR A 110 13.38 -13.72 -20.24
CA THR A 110 14.45 -13.17 -21.08
C THR A 110 15.57 -14.19 -21.29
N ARG A 111 15.96 -14.92 -20.24
CA ARG A 111 16.99 -15.98 -20.34
C ARG A 111 16.55 -17.11 -21.27
N ASN A 112 15.28 -17.52 -21.18
CA ASN A 112 14.71 -18.57 -22.03
C ASN A 112 14.62 -18.13 -23.49
N ILE A 113 14.19 -16.90 -23.76
CA ILE A 113 14.14 -16.32 -25.11
C ILE A 113 15.55 -16.27 -25.72
N LYS A 114 16.55 -15.81 -24.95
CA LYS A 114 17.96 -15.79 -25.41
C LYS A 114 18.47 -17.18 -25.76
N LYS A 115 18.18 -18.19 -24.93
CA LYS A 115 18.55 -19.58 -25.22
C LYS A 115 17.88 -20.11 -26.49
N LYS A 116 16.57 -19.86 -26.66
CA LYS A 116 15.82 -20.28 -27.85
C LYS A 116 16.37 -19.65 -29.13
N LYS A 117 16.60 -18.33 -29.12
CA LYS A 117 17.21 -17.62 -30.26
C LYS A 117 18.60 -18.13 -30.61
N LYS A 118 19.42 -18.45 -29.60
CA LYS A 118 20.76 -19.03 -29.82
C LYS A 118 20.69 -20.40 -30.50
N GLU A 119 19.72 -21.23 -30.10
CA GLU A 119 19.50 -22.54 -30.69
C GLU A 119 18.97 -22.47 -32.12
N GLU A 120 18.03 -21.56 -32.38
CA GLU A 120 17.53 -21.29 -33.74
C GLU A 120 18.64 -20.81 -34.67
N LEU A 121 19.51 -19.91 -34.20
CA LEU A 121 20.66 -19.42 -34.95
C LEU A 121 21.65 -20.55 -35.29
N ARG A 122 21.93 -21.45 -34.33
CA ARG A 122 22.79 -22.63 -34.55
C ARG A 122 22.21 -23.57 -35.62
N LYS A 123 20.91 -23.86 -35.54
CA LYS A 123 20.22 -24.70 -36.54
C LYS A 123 20.27 -24.08 -37.94
N MET A 124 20.10 -22.76 -38.04
CA MET A 124 20.19 -22.04 -39.31
C MET A 124 21.60 -22.12 -39.91
N TYR A 125 22.64 -21.93 -39.10
CA TYR A 125 24.03 -22.03 -39.53
C TYR A 125 24.38 -23.44 -40.04
N LEU A 126 24.01 -24.49 -39.30
CA LEU A 126 24.23 -25.88 -39.72
C LEU A 126 23.54 -26.21 -41.06
N LYS A 127 22.29 -25.76 -41.24
CA LYS A 127 21.55 -25.93 -42.51
C LYS A 127 22.23 -25.21 -43.67
N SER A 128 22.76 -24.01 -43.43
CA SER A 128 23.46 -23.23 -44.46
C SER A 128 24.74 -23.93 -44.90
N ASN A 129 25.55 -24.39 -43.94
CA ASN A 129 26.80 -25.11 -44.23
C ASN A 129 26.56 -26.42 -45.02
N ALA A 130 25.55 -27.21 -44.63
CA ALA A 130 25.20 -28.43 -45.34
C ALA A 130 24.73 -28.16 -46.79
N LYS A 131 24.11 -27.00 -47.04
CA LYS A 131 23.76 -26.57 -48.41
C LYS A 131 25.00 -26.22 -49.23
N ILE A 132 25.97 -25.53 -48.62
CA ILE A 132 27.23 -25.15 -49.27
C ILE A 132 28.03 -26.39 -49.67
N GLU A 133 28.13 -27.40 -48.79
CA GLU A 133 28.84 -28.65 -49.10
C GLU A 133 28.22 -29.40 -50.29
N LYS A 134 26.89 -29.51 -50.32
CA LYS A 134 26.19 -30.16 -51.45
C LYS A 134 26.43 -29.46 -52.79
N LEU A 135 26.51 -28.13 -52.79
CA LEU A 135 26.81 -27.36 -54.01
C LEU A 135 28.24 -27.63 -54.51
N LYS A 136 29.22 -27.66 -53.59
CA LYS A 136 30.62 -27.99 -53.93
C LYS A 136 30.77 -29.39 -54.54
N GLU A 137 30.03 -30.38 -54.03
CA GLU A 137 30.03 -31.74 -54.59
C GLU A 137 29.39 -31.82 -55.98
N SER A 138 28.33 -31.02 -56.24
CA SER A 138 27.70 -30.99 -57.56
C SER A 138 28.55 -30.31 -58.63
N ASP A 139 29.38 -29.33 -58.25
CA ASP A 139 30.28 -28.65 -59.17
C ASP A 139 31.49 -29.51 -59.55
N ASN A 140 32.01 -30.31 -58.60
CA ASN A 140 33.11 -31.24 -58.85
C ASN A 140 32.74 -32.46 -59.74
N LYS A 141 31.46 -32.78 -59.88
CA LYS A 141 30.98 -33.89 -60.74
C LYS A 141 30.73 -33.50 -62.20
N LYS A 142 30.91 -32.22 -62.55
CA LYS A 142 30.68 -31.67 -63.90
C LYS A 142 31.96 -31.44 -64.72
N ILE A 143 33.11 -31.87 -64.20
CA ILE A 143 34.43 -31.86 -64.87
C ILE A 143 34.76 -33.30 -65.27
#